data_AF-A0A672ZSE0-F1
#
_entry.id   AF-A0A672ZSE0-F1
#
_cell.length_a   1.000
_cell.length_b   1.000
_cell.length_c   1.000
_cell.angle_alpha   90.00
_cell.angle_beta   90.00
_cell.angle_gamma   90.00
#
_symmetry.space_group_name_H-M   'P 1'
#
loop_
_entity.id
_entity.type
_entity.pdbx_description
1 polymer ?
#
loop_
_entity_poly.entity_id
_entity_poly.type
_entity_poly.pdbx_seq_one_letter_code
_entity_poly.pdbx_strand_id
1 'polypeptide(L)'
;MAREPDVALWMTMAKRKKDDECRTFQQEWTEEFTFVERAGSAVCLICADNISSMKRSTIKRHFETRHATFASKYRVGDSRQKACQELLCRVQASHFAGSLAIVRNGNPFTDGEYAKTFMLDVANELFDDFLDKDKIIKRIKQMPLSDTQVKDINAAPYFSLALDESTDVSHLSQFSVIARYAAGDVLREESLAVLPMKGSTRGEDLFKSFIEFTKEKNLPMDELIAVCTDGAPCMVGKNRGFVALLREHENRPILSFHCILHQEALCAQMCGEQLGEVMSLVIRVVNFIVARALNDHQFKTLLDEVGNNYPGLLLHSNVRWLSKGKVLSYFAACLSEIWTFLEIKNVDHPELTDTERLLKFYYLVDMTEHLNQLNVKMQGTGNTVSSLQQAVFGFENKLELFIVDIETGRLLHFEKLREFKDACTASDPAQHFDLQQLAGFTSDLLQSFKTRFGEFREHTPLFKFITHPHECGQSRPELHLWYELIVKSWNGPPVTYHTLQHVSIAVLTMFGSTYACEQSFSHLNNIKTNLRSRLMDESLNTCMKLNLTMYQPDYKAISKTMQHQKSH
;
A
#
# COMPACT_ATOMS: atom_id res chain seq x y z
N MET A 1 71.53 43.42 22.28
CA MET A 1 71.10 44.55 21.43
C MET A 1 70.01 44.01 20.50
N ALA A 2 68.76 44.01 20.95
CA ALA A 2 67.61 43.56 20.18
C ALA A 2 66.43 44.43 20.61
N ARG A 3 65.91 45.21 19.66
CA ARG A 3 64.93 46.30 19.88
C ARG A 3 63.51 45.74 20.03
N GLU A 4 62.74 46.43 20.87
CA GLU A 4 61.33 46.19 21.20
C GLU A 4 60.40 46.23 19.97
N PRO A 5 59.26 45.49 19.99
CA PRO A 5 58.27 45.54 18.92
C PRO A 5 57.13 46.52 19.23
N ASP A 6 56.89 47.43 18.29
CA ASP A 6 55.78 48.39 18.29
C ASP A 6 54.53 47.77 17.65
N VAL A 7 53.37 47.96 18.28
CA VAL A 7 52.06 47.43 17.88
C VAL A 7 51.16 48.61 17.49
N ALA A 8 50.80 48.76 16.20
CA ALA A 8 49.48 49.28 15.76
C ALA A 8 49.28 49.31 14.21
N LEU A 9 48.03 49.01 13.82
CA LEU A 9 47.27 49.45 12.63
C LEU A 9 47.53 48.79 11.26
N TRP A 10 46.91 47.62 11.06
CA TRP A 10 46.45 47.17 9.74
C TRP A 10 45.03 47.70 9.50
N MET A 11 44.84 48.54 8.49
CA MET A 11 43.50 48.99 8.07
C MET A 11 42.79 47.88 7.29
N THR A 12 41.74 47.33 7.89
CA THR A 12 40.74 46.46 7.27
C THR A 12 40.02 47.22 6.16
N MET A 13 40.22 46.84 4.89
CA MET A 13 39.32 47.29 3.82
C MET A 13 37.93 46.71 4.05
N ALA A 14 36.97 47.60 4.33
CA ALA A 14 35.58 47.26 4.57
C ALA A 14 34.98 46.45 3.40
N LYS A 15 34.39 45.29 3.70
CA LYS A 15 33.52 44.56 2.78
C LYS A 15 32.34 45.47 2.40
N ARG A 16 32.19 45.75 1.10
CA ARG A 16 31.10 46.55 0.53
C ARG A 16 29.74 45.95 0.91
N LYS A 17 28.80 46.79 1.37
CA LYS A 17 27.44 46.42 1.80
C LYS A 17 26.60 45.95 0.62
N LYS A 18 25.68 45.01 0.88
CA LYS A 18 24.86 44.24 -0.07
C LYS A 18 23.73 45.05 -0.73
N ASP A 19 23.50 46.29 -0.30
CA ASP A 19 22.30 47.06 -0.66
C ASP A 19 22.49 47.97 -1.90
N ASP A 20 23.72 48.12 -2.43
CA ASP A 20 24.02 48.96 -3.60
C ASP A 20 23.87 48.23 -4.96
N GLU A 21 23.49 46.95 -5.00
CA GLU A 21 23.49 46.15 -6.23
C GLU A 21 22.15 46.01 -6.97
N CYS A 22 21.09 46.74 -6.58
CA CYS A 22 19.78 46.73 -7.26
C CYS A 22 19.33 45.31 -7.67
N ARG A 23 19.29 44.39 -6.69
CA ARG A 23 18.99 42.95 -6.88
C ARG A 23 17.48 42.65 -6.92
N THR A 24 16.69 43.60 -7.39
CA THR A 24 15.25 43.47 -7.55
C THR A 24 14.91 43.40 -9.03
N PHE A 25 13.92 42.57 -9.37
CA PHE A 25 13.47 42.43 -10.75
C PHE A 25 12.92 43.75 -11.27
N GLN A 26 13.33 44.16 -12.48
CA GLN A 26 12.84 45.38 -13.11
C GLN A 26 11.77 45.01 -14.14
N GLN A 27 10.61 45.68 -14.09
CA GLN A 27 9.49 45.40 -15.01
C GLN A 27 9.89 45.55 -16.48
N GLU A 28 10.80 46.49 -16.79
CA GLU A 28 11.37 46.69 -18.13
C GLU A 28 11.99 45.42 -18.73
N TRP A 29 12.49 44.50 -17.89
CA TRP A 29 13.07 43.24 -18.37
C TRP A 29 12.03 42.29 -18.99
N THR A 30 10.75 42.47 -18.64
CA THR A 30 9.62 41.77 -19.25
C THR A 30 9.47 42.16 -20.71
N GLU A 31 9.56 43.45 -21.00
CA GLU A 31 9.36 44.01 -22.34
C GLU A 31 10.63 43.89 -23.19
N GLU A 32 11.80 44.06 -22.59
CA GLU A 32 13.07 44.07 -23.31
C GLU A 32 13.62 42.66 -23.57
N PHE A 33 13.48 41.76 -22.59
CA PHE A 33 14.15 40.45 -22.57
C PHE A 33 13.19 39.27 -22.40
N THR A 34 11.87 39.47 -22.32
CA THR A 34 10.86 38.41 -22.14
C THR A 34 11.03 37.63 -20.82
N PHE A 35 11.29 38.31 -19.70
CA PHE A 35 11.39 37.67 -18.38
C PHE A 35 10.27 38.07 -17.43
N VAL A 36 9.96 37.23 -16.44
CA VAL A 36 9.06 37.57 -15.33
C VAL A 36 9.64 37.14 -14.00
N GLU A 37 9.29 37.83 -12.92
CA GLU A 37 9.60 37.36 -11.58
C GLU A 37 8.58 36.32 -11.11
N ARG A 38 9.06 35.15 -10.68
CA ARG A 38 8.25 34.13 -9.99
C ARG A 38 9.01 33.59 -8.80
N ALA A 39 8.38 33.60 -7.62
CA ALA A 39 8.95 33.09 -6.37
C ALA A 39 10.39 33.61 -6.09
N GLY A 40 10.62 34.90 -6.34
CA GLY A 40 11.92 35.56 -6.10
C GLY A 40 13.03 35.24 -7.11
N SER A 41 12.71 34.64 -8.27
CA SER A 41 13.66 34.37 -9.35
C SER A 41 13.15 34.85 -10.72
N ALA A 42 14.06 35.19 -11.64
CA ALA A 42 13.70 35.63 -12.99
C ALA A 42 13.54 34.41 -13.91
N VAL A 43 12.34 34.23 -14.47
CA VAL A 43 11.99 33.12 -15.36
C VAL A 43 11.85 33.63 -16.79
N CYS A 44 12.53 32.98 -17.74
CA CYS A 44 12.41 33.31 -19.16
C CYS A 44 11.07 32.81 -19.72
N LEU A 45 10.31 33.67 -20.39
CA LEU A 45 9.02 33.30 -20.99
C LEU A 45 9.15 32.44 -22.26
N ILE A 46 10.34 32.36 -22.88
CA ILE A 46 10.57 31.60 -24.12
C ILE A 46 10.99 30.16 -23.83
N CYS A 47 11.88 29.94 -22.85
CA CYS A 47 12.41 28.60 -22.53
C CYS A 47 12.12 28.10 -21.11
N ALA A 48 11.48 28.92 -20.26
CA ALA A 48 11.21 28.63 -18.85
C ALA A 48 12.45 28.44 -17.96
N ASP A 49 13.67 28.74 -18.44
CA ASP A 49 14.88 28.71 -17.62
C ASP A 49 14.78 29.71 -16.46
N ASN A 50 15.20 29.27 -15.28
CA ASN A 50 15.21 30.06 -14.06
C ASN A 50 16.61 30.66 -13.82
N ILE A 51 16.67 31.98 -13.70
CA ILE A 51 17.88 32.75 -13.37
C ILE A 51 17.76 33.26 -11.93
N SER A 52 18.50 32.61 -11.03
CA SER A 52 18.57 32.97 -9.60
C SER A 52 19.35 34.27 -9.34
N SER A 53 20.23 34.67 -10.26
CA SER A 53 20.97 35.93 -10.18
C SER A 53 20.22 37.05 -10.90
N MET A 54 19.47 37.86 -10.14
CA MET A 54 18.72 39.05 -10.59
C MET A 54 19.64 40.20 -11.05
N LYS A 55 20.44 39.95 -12.09
CA LYS A 55 21.33 40.93 -12.72
C LYS A 55 20.96 41.08 -14.19
N ARG A 56 20.72 42.33 -14.62
CA ARG A 56 20.40 42.69 -16.01
C ARG A 56 21.37 42.07 -17.02
N SER A 57 22.68 42.05 -16.72
CA SER A 57 23.70 41.45 -17.59
C SER A 57 23.53 39.93 -17.78
N THR A 58 23.03 39.22 -16.76
CA THR A 58 22.81 37.77 -16.81
C THR A 58 21.56 37.45 -17.62
N ILE A 59 20.48 38.19 -17.38
CA ILE A 59 19.21 38.09 -18.10
C ILE A 59 19.39 38.44 -19.59
N LYS A 60 20.05 39.57 -19.87
CA LYS A 60 20.37 40.02 -21.23
C LYS A 60 21.23 38.99 -21.98
N ARG A 61 22.30 38.49 -21.35
CA ARG A 61 23.15 37.46 -21.95
C ARG A 61 22.39 36.18 -22.25
N HIS A 62 21.53 35.72 -21.34
CA HIS A 62 20.68 34.56 -21.59
C HIS A 62 19.81 34.79 -22.83
N PHE A 63 19.11 35.93 -22.89
CA PHE A 63 18.23 36.27 -24.01
C PHE A 63 18.98 36.35 -25.35
N GLU A 64 20.10 37.07 -25.39
CA GLU A 64 20.88 37.26 -26.63
C GLU A 64 21.54 35.97 -27.11
N THR A 65 21.97 35.08 -26.20
CA THR A 65 22.66 33.84 -26.58
C THR A 65 21.70 32.70 -26.91
N ARG A 66 20.58 32.57 -26.19
CA ARG A 66 19.63 31.46 -26.36
C ARG A 66 18.44 31.79 -27.24
N HIS A 67 18.12 33.07 -27.38
CA HIS A 67 16.95 33.55 -28.12
C HIS A 67 17.33 34.56 -29.21
N ALA A 68 18.52 34.42 -29.78
CA ALA A 68 19.02 35.26 -30.89
C ALA A 68 18.05 35.30 -32.08
N THR A 69 17.45 34.16 -32.43
CA THR A 69 16.43 34.05 -33.49
C THR A 69 15.17 34.84 -33.15
N PHE A 70 14.68 34.74 -31.90
CA PHE A 70 13.54 35.54 -31.44
C PHE A 70 13.87 37.04 -31.43
N ALA A 71 15.05 37.42 -30.94
CA ALA A 71 15.54 38.80 -30.92
C ALA A 71 15.67 39.40 -32.34
N SER A 72 16.04 38.58 -33.33
CA SER A 72 16.11 38.96 -34.75
C SER A 72 14.73 39.12 -35.40
N LYS A 73 13.75 38.32 -34.99
CA LYS A 73 12.37 38.33 -35.50
C LYS A 73 11.54 39.47 -34.91
N TYR A 74 11.73 39.79 -33.63
CA TYR A 74 11.00 40.84 -32.91
C TYR A 74 11.98 41.88 -32.36
N ARG A 75 12.12 43.01 -33.07
CA ARG A 75 12.99 44.12 -32.64
C ARG A 75 12.44 44.81 -31.40
N VAL A 76 13.34 45.39 -30.58
CA VAL A 76 12.97 46.17 -29.37
C VAL A 76 11.97 47.27 -29.74
N GLY A 77 10.90 47.40 -28.97
CA GLY A 77 9.76 48.30 -29.23
C GLY A 77 8.43 47.55 -29.35
N ASP A 78 7.42 48.19 -29.96
CA ASP A 78 6.02 47.71 -29.99
C ASP A 78 5.86 46.26 -30.49
N SER A 79 6.68 45.83 -31.45
CA SER A 79 6.62 44.47 -32.00
C SER A 79 7.05 43.40 -30.98
N ARG A 80 8.06 43.69 -30.15
CA ARG A 80 8.50 42.79 -29.08
C ARG A 80 7.55 42.87 -27.88
N GLN A 81 7.09 44.06 -27.51
CA GLN A 81 6.08 44.22 -26.46
C GLN A 81 4.81 43.43 -26.76
N LYS A 82 4.29 43.49 -28.00
CA LYS A 82 3.14 42.66 -28.42
C LYS A 82 3.42 41.16 -28.32
N ALA A 83 4.58 40.70 -28.78
CA ALA A 83 4.94 39.28 -28.66
C ALA A 83 5.14 38.82 -27.20
N CYS A 84 5.72 39.66 -26.33
CA CYS A 84 5.80 39.42 -24.89
C CYS A 84 4.40 39.34 -24.26
N GLN A 85 3.52 40.27 -24.63
CA GLN A 85 2.16 40.34 -24.12
C GLN A 85 1.34 39.12 -24.58
N GLU A 86 1.50 38.67 -25.83
CA GLU A 86 0.89 37.43 -26.33
C GLU A 86 1.41 36.20 -25.58
N LEU A 87 2.72 36.09 -25.32
CA LEU A 87 3.28 34.99 -24.51
C LEU A 87 2.78 35.01 -23.07
N LEU A 88 2.68 36.18 -22.45
CA LEU A 88 2.09 36.37 -21.12
C LEU A 88 0.61 35.99 -21.09
N CYS A 89 -0.16 36.48 -22.06
CA CYS A 89 -1.57 36.15 -22.22
C CYS A 89 -1.77 34.64 -22.42
N ARG A 90 -0.91 33.96 -23.19
CA ARG A 90 -0.97 32.49 -23.39
C ARG A 90 -0.68 31.72 -22.11
N VAL A 91 0.37 32.10 -21.39
CA VAL A 91 0.70 31.49 -20.10
C VAL A 91 -0.43 31.76 -19.11
N GLN A 92 -0.98 32.96 -19.05
CA GLN A 92 -2.12 33.28 -18.17
C GLN A 92 -3.39 32.54 -18.59
N ALA A 93 -3.67 32.42 -19.89
CA ALA A 93 -4.78 31.67 -20.44
C ALA A 93 -4.65 30.18 -20.14
N SER A 94 -3.45 29.59 -20.23
CA SER A 94 -3.22 28.19 -19.86
C SER A 94 -3.34 27.96 -18.35
N HIS A 95 -2.88 28.90 -17.51
CA HIS A 95 -3.10 28.84 -16.05
C HIS A 95 -4.59 29.00 -15.71
N PHE A 96 -5.31 29.86 -16.43
CA PHE A 96 -6.74 30.06 -16.24
C PHE A 96 -7.55 28.87 -16.74
N ALA A 97 -7.22 28.31 -17.90
CA ALA A 97 -7.81 27.08 -18.43
C ALA A 97 -7.57 25.91 -17.47
N GLY A 98 -6.34 25.77 -16.96
CA GLY A 98 -6.01 24.78 -15.94
C GLY A 98 -6.80 24.99 -14.65
N SER A 99 -6.82 26.20 -14.11
CA SER A 99 -7.56 26.54 -12.87
C SER A 99 -9.08 26.38 -13.05
N LEU A 100 -9.62 26.80 -14.19
CA LEU A 100 -11.02 26.66 -14.54
C LEU A 100 -11.41 25.19 -14.74
N ALA A 101 -10.54 24.39 -15.35
CA ALA A 101 -10.74 22.95 -15.46
C ALA A 101 -10.69 22.28 -14.07
N ILE A 102 -9.83 22.72 -13.15
CA ILE A 102 -9.78 22.24 -11.76
C ILE A 102 -11.09 22.59 -11.04
N VAL A 103 -11.51 23.85 -11.10
CA VAL A 103 -12.69 24.34 -10.40
C VAL A 103 -14.00 23.78 -11.00
N ARG A 104 -14.11 23.68 -12.32
CA ARG A 104 -15.33 23.19 -12.99
C ARG A 104 -15.51 21.67 -12.88
N ASN A 105 -14.42 20.91 -12.96
CA ASN A 105 -14.51 19.46 -12.88
C ASN A 105 -14.55 18.98 -11.42
N GLY A 106 -13.98 19.72 -10.47
CA GLY A 106 -14.05 19.39 -9.04
C GLY A 106 -13.39 18.05 -8.68
N ASN A 107 -12.60 17.47 -9.59
CA ASN A 107 -11.98 16.17 -9.43
C ASN A 107 -10.64 16.30 -8.68
N PRO A 108 -10.27 15.32 -7.85
CA PRO A 108 -8.96 15.30 -7.21
C PRO A 108 -7.84 15.06 -8.23
N PHE A 109 -6.64 15.61 -7.98
CA PHE A 109 -5.46 15.43 -8.84
C PHE A 109 -4.96 13.98 -8.95
N THR A 110 -5.54 13.07 -8.16
CA THR A 110 -5.29 11.62 -8.21
C THR A 110 -6.04 10.91 -9.36
N ASP A 111 -6.99 11.59 -10.01
CA ASP A 111 -7.68 11.07 -11.19
C ASP A 111 -6.80 11.25 -12.43
N GLY A 112 -6.20 10.15 -12.90
CA GLY A 112 -5.28 10.15 -14.04
C GLY A 112 -5.94 10.52 -15.38
N GLU A 113 -7.24 10.25 -15.56
CA GLU A 113 -7.99 10.66 -16.75
C GLU A 113 -8.30 12.16 -16.70
N TYR A 114 -8.63 12.66 -15.51
CA TYR A 114 -8.73 14.09 -15.29
C TYR A 114 -7.38 14.78 -15.51
N ALA A 115 -6.28 14.25 -14.98
CA ALA A 115 -4.94 14.78 -15.20
C ALA A 115 -4.56 14.76 -16.69
N LYS A 116 -4.91 13.70 -17.42
CA LYS A 116 -4.70 13.61 -18.88
C LYS A 116 -5.55 14.63 -19.63
N THR A 117 -6.83 14.77 -19.29
CA THR A 117 -7.75 15.74 -19.90
C THR A 117 -7.34 17.18 -19.59
N PHE A 118 -6.98 17.45 -18.33
CA PHE A 118 -6.36 18.69 -17.87
C PHE A 118 -5.09 19.00 -18.66
N MET A 119 -4.19 18.03 -18.84
CA MET A 119 -2.98 18.20 -19.64
C MET A 119 -3.29 18.43 -21.12
N LEU A 120 -4.37 17.84 -21.66
CA LEU A 120 -4.82 18.11 -23.03
C LEU A 120 -5.40 19.52 -23.18
N ASP A 121 -6.21 19.99 -22.23
CA ASP A 121 -6.77 21.34 -22.22
C ASP A 121 -5.67 22.40 -22.08
N VAL A 122 -4.71 22.17 -21.19
CA VAL A 122 -3.53 23.02 -21.03
C VAL A 122 -2.63 22.97 -22.28
N ALA A 123 -2.43 21.78 -22.88
CA ALA A 123 -1.63 21.62 -24.09
C ALA A 123 -2.24 22.31 -25.31
N ASN A 124 -3.58 22.33 -25.43
CA ASN A 124 -4.28 23.01 -26.52
C ASN A 124 -3.97 24.52 -26.53
N GLU A 125 -3.98 25.15 -25.36
CA GLU A 125 -3.67 26.58 -25.19
C GLU A 125 -2.16 26.85 -25.25
N LEU A 126 -1.35 25.96 -24.67
CA LEU A 126 0.09 26.17 -24.58
C LEU A 126 0.80 25.97 -25.92
N PHE A 127 0.35 25.04 -26.76
CA PHE A 127 0.98 24.68 -28.03
C PHE A 127 0.20 25.13 -29.27
N ASP A 128 -0.73 26.08 -29.14
CA ASP A 128 -1.65 26.47 -30.23
C ASP A 128 -0.92 26.86 -31.54
N ASP A 129 0.19 27.59 -31.42
CA ASP A 129 1.00 28.07 -32.54
C ASP A 129 2.12 27.10 -33.00
N PHE A 130 2.23 25.92 -32.39
CA PHE A 130 3.28 24.96 -32.74
C PHE A 130 2.87 24.17 -33.97
N LEU A 131 3.74 24.12 -34.99
CA LEU A 131 3.53 23.31 -36.20
C LEU A 131 3.33 21.82 -35.90
N ASP A 132 3.81 21.34 -34.75
CA ASP A 132 3.65 19.96 -34.28
C ASP A 132 2.53 19.77 -33.22
N LYS A 133 1.64 20.76 -33.03
CA LYS A 133 0.54 20.72 -32.04
C LYS A 133 -0.23 19.40 -32.09
N ASP A 134 -0.73 19.03 -33.27
CA ASP A 134 -1.52 17.81 -33.46
C ASP A 134 -0.73 16.55 -33.13
N LYS A 135 0.59 16.56 -33.36
CA LYS A 135 1.47 15.43 -33.00
C LYS A 135 1.69 15.36 -31.49
N ILE A 136 1.87 16.49 -30.80
CA ILE A 136 2.03 16.56 -29.34
C ILE A 136 0.73 16.08 -28.67
N ILE A 137 -0.42 16.61 -29.10
CA ILE A 137 -1.75 16.19 -28.61
C ILE A 137 -1.99 14.71 -28.88
N LYS A 138 -1.69 14.22 -30.10
CA LYS A 138 -1.82 12.80 -30.44
C LYS A 138 -0.91 11.92 -29.57
N ARG A 139 0.30 12.36 -29.22
CA ARG A 139 1.21 11.63 -28.32
C ARG A 139 0.70 11.58 -26.88
N ILE A 140 0.15 12.68 -26.36
CA ILE A 140 -0.50 12.70 -25.04
C ILE A 140 -1.71 11.75 -25.04
N LYS A 141 -2.47 11.69 -26.15
CA LYS A 141 -3.59 10.74 -26.31
C LYS A 141 -3.13 9.28 -26.35
N GLN A 142 -2.02 9.00 -27.03
CA GLN A 142 -1.51 7.66 -27.36
C GLN A 142 -0.56 7.03 -26.32
N MET A 143 -0.27 7.69 -25.20
CA MET A 143 0.62 7.16 -24.16
C MET A 143 0.10 5.79 -23.67
N PRO A 144 0.77 4.66 -23.99
CA PRO A 144 0.28 3.34 -23.62
C PRO A 144 0.70 3.04 -22.17
N LEU A 145 -0.23 2.50 -21.39
CA LEU A 145 -0.08 2.40 -19.94
C LEU A 145 0.16 0.97 -19.42
N SER A 146 0.25 -0.11 -20.24
CA SER A 146 0.48 -1.46 -19.65
C SER A 146 0.96 -2.64 -20.52
N ASP A 147 1.40 -2.51 -21.77
CA ASP A 147 1.64 -3.70 -22.63
C ASP A 147 2.88 -4.56 -22.31
N THR A 148 3.76 -4.15 -21.39
CA THR A 148 4.97 -4.90 -21.02
C THR A 148 4.69 -6.11 -20.11
N GLN A 149 3.73 -6.01 -19.18
CA GLN A 149 3.45 -7.06 -18.18
C GLN A 149 3.02 -8.39 -18.81
N VAL A 150 2.15 -8.33 -19.83
CA VAL A 150 1.62 -9.54 -20.50
C VAL A 150 2.72 -10.24 -21.29
N LYS A 151 3.69 -9.50 -21.85
CA LYS A 151 4.83 -10.10 -22.56
C LYS A 151 5.74 -10.87 -21.61
N ASP A 152 6.03 -10.29 -20.45
CA ASP A 152 6.93 -10.92 -19.49
C ASP A 152 6.31 -12.17 -18.85
N ILE A 153 4.99 -12.17 -18.60
CA ILE A 153 4.26 -13.36 -18.14
C ILE A 153 4.27 -14.46 -19.20
N ASN A 154 4.07 -14.11 -20.47
CA ASN A 154 4.12 -15.07 -21.57
C ASN A 154 5.52 -15.67 -21.78
N ALA A 155 6.57 -14.99 -21.35
CA ALA A 155 7.94 -15.49 -21.39
C ALA A 155 8.36 -16.22 -20.09
N ALA A 156 7.58 -16.10 -19.02
CA ALA A 156 7.91 -16.69 -17.73
C ALA A 156 7.66 -18.21 -17.76
N PRO A 157 8.56 -19.02 -17.16
CA PRO A 157 8.40 -20.46 -17.13
C PRO A 157 7.22 -20.90 -16.25
N TYR A 158 6.92 -20.15 -15.20
CA TYR A 158 5.81 -20.40 -14.29
C TYR A 158 5.27 -19.08 -13.75
N PHE A 159 3.98 -19.07 -13.43
CA PHE A 159 3.37 -17.98 -12.67
C PHE A 159 2.31 -18.52 -11.72
N SER A 160 1.98 -17.73 -10.70
CA SER A 160 0.85 -17.99 -9.80
C SER A 160 -0.02 -16.75 -9.68
N LEU A 161 -1.25 -16.95 -9.18
CA LEU A 161 -2.23 -15.88 -9.02
C LEU A 161 -2.65 -15.69 -7.57
N ALA A 162 -2.83 -14.45 -7.15
CA ALA A 162 -3.64 -14.09 -6.00
C ALA A 162 -4.96 -13.51 -6.50
N LEU A 163 -6.05 -14.05 -6.01
CA LEU A 163 -7.40 -13.76 -6.46
C LEU A 163 -8.27 -13.43 -5.26
N ASP A 164 -8.94 -12.30 -5.32
CA ASP A 164 -9.77 -11.84 -4.22
C ASP A 164 -10.94 -11.03 -4.76
N GLU A 165 -12.05 -11.02 -4.03
CA GLU A 165 -13.25 -10.25 -4.36
C GLU A 165 -13.57 -9.31 -3.21
N SER A 166 -13.80 -8.04 -3.54
CA SER A 166 -14.28 -7.07 -2.57
C SER A 166 -15.32 -6.16 -3.22
N THR A 167 -16.30 -5.75 -2.42
CA THR A 167 -17.27 -4.74 -2.83
C THR A 167 -16.66 -3.35 -2.74
N ASP A 168 -16.78 -2.56 -3.81
CA ASP A 168 -16.33 -1.17 -3.84
C ASP A 168 -17.35 -0.20 -3.20
N VAL A 169 -16.98 1.07 -3.09
CA VAL A 169 -17.85 2.12 -2.51
C VAL A 169 -19.17 2.33 -3.25
N SER A 170 -19.27 1.87 -4.51
CA SER A 170 -20.49 1.94 -5.33
C SER A 170 -21.34 0.66 -5.22
N HIS A 171 -21.06 -0.21 -4.25
CA HIS A 171 -21.69 -1.51 -4.05
C HIS A 171 -21.50 -2.48 -5.22
N LEU A 172 -20.46 -2.28 -6.04
CA LEU A 172 -20.11 -3.19 -7.12
C LEU A 172 -18.97 -4.10 -6.67
N SER A 173 -19.17 -5.40 -6.78
CA SER A 173 -18.11 -6.39 -6.53
C SER A 173 -17.01 -6.29 -7.56
N GLN A 174 -15.77 -6.27 -7.09
CA GLN A 174 -14.56 -6.13 -7.89
C GLN A 174 -13.69 -7.35 -7.67
N PHE A 175 -13.38 -8.06 -8.74
CA PHE A 175 -12.56 -9.26 -8.71
C PHE A 175 -11.12 -8.92 -9.14
N SER A 176 -10.21 -8.93 -8.17
CA SER A 176 -8.81 -8.55 -8.37
C SER A 176 -7.98 -9.76 -8.79
N VAL A 177 -7.22 -9.61 -9.87
CA VAL A 177 -6.32 -10.63 -10.42
C VAL A 177 -4.89 -10.11 -10.36
N ILE A 178 -4.09 -10.63 -9.43
CA ILE A 178 -2.68 -10.31 -9.28
C ILE A 178 -1.86 -11.54 -9.69
N ALA A 179 -0.81 -11.33 -10.48
CA ALA A 179 0.11 -12.41 -10.86
C ALA A 179 1.50 -12.21 -10.25
N ARG A 180 2.15 -13.34 -9.94
CA ARG A 180 3.54 -13.38 -9.54
C ARG A 180 4.31 -14.33 -10.45
N TYR A 181 5.39 -13.84 -11.02
CA TYR A 181 6.19 -14.53 -12.03
C TYR A 181 7.65 -14.06 -11.98
N ALA A 182 8.56 -14.86 -12.52
CA ALA A 182 9.96 -14.48 -12.66
C ALA A 182 10.20 -13.80 -14.02
N ALA A 183 10.74 -12.58 -13.99
CA ALA A 183 11.20 -11.86 -15.18
C ALA A 183 12.73 -11.69 -15.08
N GLY A 184 13.46 -12.60 -15.73
CA GLY A 184 14.90 -12.77 -15.48
C GLY A 184 15.17 -13.18 -14.03
N ASP A 185 16.07 -12.48 -13.35
CA ASP A 185 16.43 -12.75 -11.96
C ASP A 185 15.54 -12.03 -10.93
N VAL A 186 14.46 -11.37 -11.38
CA VAL A 186 13.57 -10.58 -10.51
C VAL A 186 12.20 -11.23 -10.43
N LEU A 187 11.74 -11.49 -9.21
CA LEU A 187 10.36 -11.87 -8.94
C LEU A 187 9.48 -10.61 -9.01
N ARG A 188 8.45 -10.66 -9.85
CA ARG A 188 7.51 -9.56 -10.05
C ARG A 188 6.15 -9.93 -9.49
N GLU A 189 5.49 -8.96 -8.88
CA GLU A 189 4.08 -9.02 -8.49
C GLU A 189 3.33 -7.90 -9.21
N GLU A 190 2.37 -8.24 -10.05
CA GLU A 190 1.73 -7.27 -10.94
C GLU A 190 0.22 -7.47 -10.98
N SER A 191 -0.52 -6.36 -10.94
CA SER A 191 -1.96 -6.38 -11.16
C SER A 191 -2.28 -6.60 -12.64
N LEU A 192 -2.97 -7.70 -12.96
CA LEU A 192 -3.35 -8.02 -14.32
C LEU A 192 -4.71 -7.44 -14.69
N ALA A 193 -5.64 -7.47 -13.74
CA ALA A 193 -6.96 -6.90 -13.89
C ALA A 193 -7.64 -6.62 -12.54
N VAL A 194 -8.55 -5.65 -12.55
CA VAL A 194 -9.67 -5.56 -11.61
C VAL A 194 -10.94 -5.70 -12.44
N LEU A 195 -11.62 -6.85 -12.32
CA LEU A 195 -12.77 -7.23 -13.12
C LEU A 195 -14.07 -6.91 -12.37
N PRO A 196 -14.92 -6.01 -12.89
CA PRO A 196 -16.19 -5.69 -12.25
C PRO A 196 -17.21 -6.82 -12.43
N MET A 197 -17.75 -7.33 -11.33
CA MET A 197 -18.74 -8.40 -11.33
C MET A 197 -20.16 -7.83 -11.43
N LYS A 198 -20.86 -8.13 -12.52
CA LYS A 198 -22.22 -7.62 -12.80
C LYS A 198 -23.26 -8.66 -12.38
N GLY A 199 -24.05 -8.34 -11.37
CA GLY A 199 -25.24 -9.11 -10.96
C GLY A 199 -24.98 -10.18 -9.89
N SER A 200 -24.02 -11.08 -10.08
CA SER A 200 -23.72 -12.15 -9.11
C SER A 200 -22.21 -12.40 -8.97
N THR A 201 -21.83 -12.99 -7.83
CA THR A 201 -20.44 -13.29 -7.42
C THR A 201 -20.26 -14.77 -7.10
N ARG A 202 -21.03 -15.66 -7.74
CA ARG A 202 -20.83 -17.10 -7.58
C ARG A 202 -19.51 -17.52 -8.21
N GLY A 203 -18.98 -18.66 -7.78
CA GLY A 203 -17.74 -19.20 -8.35
C GLY A 203 -17.80 -19.40 -9.86
N GLU A 204 -18.97 -19.77 -10.39
CA GLU A 204 -19.25 -19.87 -11.84
C GLU A 204 -19.10 -18.52 -12.56
N ASP A 205 -19.58 -17.42 -11.96
CA ASP A 205 -19.50 -16.08 -12.55
C ASP A 205 -18.05 -15.56 -12.55
N LEU A 206 -17.35 -15.73 -11.42
CA LEU A 206 -15.94 -15.38 -11.27
C LEU A 206 -15.08 -16.16 -12.28
N PHE A 207 -15.33 -17.47 -12.39
CA PHE A 207 -14.63 -18.34 -13.31
C PHE A 207 -14.84 -17.92 -14.77
N LYS A 208 -16.09 -17.66 -15.17
CA LYS A 208 -16.41 -17.20 -16.52
C LYS A 208 -15.70 -15.88 -16.85
N SER A 209 -15.79 -14.89 -15.96
CA SER A 209 -15.13 -13.59 -16.16
C SER A 209 -13.61 -13.73 -16.28
N PHE A 210 -13.01 -14.59 -15.46
CA PHE A 210 -11.57 -14.88 -15.51
C PHE A 210 -11.16 -15.57 -16.82
N ILE A 211 -11.91 -16.56 -17.31
CA ILE A 211 -11.59 -17.25 -18.56
C ILE A 211 -11.73 -16.32 -19.77
N GLU A 212 -12.73 -15.43 -19.78
CA GLU A 212 -12.84 -14.39 -20.82
C GLU A 212 -11.61 -13.47 -20.81
N PHE A 213 -11.19 -13.03 -19.62
CA PHE A 213 -10.00 -12.20 -19.44
C PHE A 213 -8.70 -12.89 -19.88
N THR A 214 -8.47 -14.15 -19.49
CA THR A 214 -7.25 -14.89 -19.85
C THR A 214 -7.13 -15.10 -21.35
N LYS A 215 -8.26 -15.36 -22.04
CA LYS A 215 -8.33 -15.45 -23.51
C LYS A 215 -8.04 -14.11 -24.18
N GLU A 216 -8.62 -13.02 -23.68
CA GLU A 216 -8.37 -11.67 -24.22
C GLU A 216 -6.89 -11.29 -24.13
N LYS A 217 -6.22 -11.63 -23.01
CA LYS A 217 -4.80 -11.32 -22.79
C LYS A 217 -3.85 -12.39 -23.31
N ASN A 218 -4.36 -13.50 -23.85
CA ASN A 218 -3.56 -14.66 -24.26
C ASN A 218 -2.57 -15.09 -23.16
N LEU A 219 -3.07 -15.36 -21.95
CA LEU A 219 -2.22 -15.82 -20.85
C LEU A 219 -1.86 -17.31 -21.03
N PRO A 220 -0.63 -17.72 -20.68
CA PRO A 220 -0.15 -19.09 -20.88
C PRO A 220 -0.67 -20.00 -19.77
N MET A 221 -1.97 -20.30 -19.77
CA MET A 221 -2.64 -20.97 -18.65
C MET A 221 -2.04 -22.34 -18.27
N ASP A 222 -1.37 -23.03 -19.19
CA ASP A 222 -0.63 -24.26 -18.91
C ASP A 222 0.49 -24.09 -17.87
N GLU A 223 1.08 -22.89 -17.78
CA GLU A 223 2.19 -22.55 -16.87
C GLU A 223 1.72 -22.02 -15.50
N LEU A 224 0.40 -21.95 -15.26
CA LEU A 224 -0.16 -21.54 -13.97
C LEU A 224 0.03 -22.65 -12.92
N ILE A 225 0.81 -22.44 -11.87
CA ILE A 225 1.09 -23.51 -10.90
C ILE A 225 0.21 -23.45 -9.64
N ALA A 226 -0.17 -22.25 -9.20
CA ALA A 226 -0.87 -22.04 -7.94
C ALA A 226 -1.81 -20.84 -7.96
N VAL A 227 -2.86 -20.93 -7.14
CA VAL A 227 -3.81 -19.83 -6.87
C VAL A 227 -3.95 -19.63 -5.37
N CYS A 228 -3.94 -18.38 -4.92
CA CYS A 228 -4.23 -18.00 -3.54
C CYS A 228 -5.56 -17.24 -3.50
N THR A 229 -6.45 -17.61 -2.59
CA THR A 229 -7.78 -16.99 -2.44
C THR A 229 -8.10 -16.70 -0.99
N ASP A 230 -9.11 -15.88 -0.72
CA ASP A 230 -9.62 -15.65 0.62
C ASP A 230 -10.36 -16.87 1.22
N GLY A 231 -10.52 -17.98 0.49
CA GLY A 231 -11.20 -19.15 1.02
C GLY A 231 -12.72 -18.99 1.16
N ALA A 232 -13.33 -17.95 0.56
CA ALA A 232 -14.78 -17.83 0.52
C ALA A 232 -15.43 -19.02 -0.23
N PRO A 233 -16.67 -19.42 0.11
CA PRO A 233 -17.33 -20.54 -0.55
C PRO A 233 -17.44 -20.41 -2.07
N CYS A 234 -17.54 -19.19 -2.62
CA CYS A 234 -17.52 -18.94 -4.06
C CYS A 234 -16.14 -19.22 -4.68
N MET A 235 -15.05 -19.14 -3.92
CA MET A 235 -13.69 -19.40 -4.39
C MET A 235 -13.32 -20.88 -4.26
N VAL A 236 -13.52 -21.47 -3.08
CA VAL A 236 -13.01 -22.83 -2.73
C VAL A 236 -14.09 -23.91 -2.65
N GLY A 237 -15.34 -23.59 -2.99
CA GLY A 237 -16.43 -24.57 -3.00
C GLY A 237 -16.11 -25.81 -3.85
N LYS A 238 -16.36 -27.01 -3.31
CA LYS A 238 -15.90 -28.28 -3.90
C LYS A 238 -16.33 -28.54 -5.34
N ASN A 239 -17.56 -28.13 -5.70
CA ASN A 239 -18.15 -28.44 -7.02
C ASN A 239 -18.37 -27.20 -7.89
N ARG A 240 -18.60 -26.04 -7.27
CA ARG A 240 -18.97 -24.79 -7.96
C ARG A 240 -18.12 -23.60 -7.55
N GLY A 241 -17.07 -23.85 -6.76
CA GLY A 241 -16.09 -22.83 -6.42
C GLY A 241 -15.18 -22.55 -7.62
N PHE A 242 -14.71 -21.32 -7.73
CA PHE A 242 -13.77 -20.88 -8.76
C PHE A 242 -12.60 -21.86 -8.96
N VAL A 243 -11.94 -22.27 -7.88
CA VAL A 243 -10.75 -23.14 -7.93
C VAL A 243 -11.10 -24.54 -8.44
N ALA A 244 -12.27 -25.07 -8.07
CA ALA A 244 -12.73 -26.38 -8.54
C ALA A 244 -12.99 -26.36 -10.05
N LEU A 245 -13.69 -25.33 -10.52
CA LEU A 245 -13.98 -25.12 -11.95
C LEU A 245 -12.69 -24.88 -12.77
N LEU A 246 -11.74 -24.14 -12.21
CA LEU A 246 -10.44 -23.93 -12.84
C LEU A 246 -9.66 -25.23 -13.02
N ARG A 247 -9.60 -26.08 -11.99
CA ARG A 247 -8.94 -27.39 -12.07
C ARG A 247 -9.61 -28.32 -13.08
N GLU A 248 -10.95 -28.29 -13.15
CA GLU A 248 -11.71 -29.07 -14.13
C GLU A 248 -11.45 -28.60 -15.57
N HIS A 249 -11.46 -27.29 -15.81
CA HIS A 249 -11.22 -26.70 -17.13
C HIS A 249 -9.80 -26.93 -17.65
N GLU A 250 -8.79 -26.73 -16.79
CA GLU A 250 -7.39 -26.93 -17.16
C GLU A 250 -7.00 -28.42 -17.20
N ASN A 251 -7.88 -29.31 -16.71
CA ASN A 251 -7.70 -30.76 -16.66
C ASN A 251 -6.32 -31.19 -16.11
N ARG A 252 -5.82 -30.43 -15.14
CA ARG A 252 -4.56 -30.66 -14.45
C ARG A 252 -4.67 -30.18 -13.01
N PRO A 253 -3.89 -30.75 -12.09
CA PRO A 253 -3.92 -30.26 -10.73
C PRO A 253 -3.42 -28.81 -10.72
N ILE A 254 -3.94 -27.95 -9.83
CA ILE A 254 -3.44 -26.58 -9.60
C ILE A 254 -3.40 -26.42 -8.09
N LEU A 255 -2.25 -26.01 -7.53
CA LEU A 255 -2.14 -25.78 -6.09
C LEU A 255 -3.08 -24.63 -5.71
N SER A 256 -3.77 -24.79 -4.59
CA SER A 256 -4.63 -23.74 -4.05
C SER A 256 -4.15 -23.47 -2.64
N PHE A 257 -4.16 -22.21 -2.24
CA PHE A 257 -3.87 -21.80 -0.87
C PHE A 257 -4.98 -20.89 -0.39
N HIS A 258 -5.44 -21.13 0.83
CA HIS A 258 -6.26 -20.16 1.54
C HIS A 258 -5.34 -19.10 2.18
N CYS A 259 -5.61 -17.83 1.90
CA CYS A 259 -4.86 -16.67 2.34
C CYS A 259 -4.50 -16.75 3.83
N ILE A 260 -3.20 -16.73 4.11
CA ILE A 260 -2.66 -16.88 5.47
C ILE A 260 -3.11 -15.75 6.40
N LEU A 261 -3.24 -14.52 5.87
CA LEU A 261 -3.73 -13.37 6.63
C LEU A 261 -5.20 -13.53 7.00
N HIS A 262 -6.01 -14.08 6.09
CA HIS A 262 -7.42 -14.32 6.40
C HIS A 262 -7.56 -15.47 7.40
N GLN A 263 -6.79 -16.56 7.26
CA GLN A 263 -6.77 -17.63 8.25
C GLN A 263 -6.37 -17.16 9.64
N GLU A 264 -5.33 -16.31 9.75
CA GLU A 264 -4.91 -15.72 11.01
C GLU A 264 -6.00 -14.82 11.60
N ALA A 265 -6.65 -13.98 10.79
CA ALA A 265 -7.77 -13.16 11.24
C ALA A 265 -8.94 -14.00 11.77
N LEU A 266 -9.21 -15.16 11.16
CA LEU A 266 -10.23 -16.11 11.63
C LEU A 266 -9.82 -16.81 12.94
N CYS A 267 -8.53 -17.13 13.14
CA CYS A 267 -8.03 -17.59 14.44
C CYS A 267 -8.22 -16.52 15.51
N ALA A 268 -7.84 -15.28 15.19
CA ALA A 268 -7.93 -14.17 16.12
C ALA A 268 -9.40 -13.85 16.49
N GLN A 269 -10.33 -13.97 15.54
CA GLN A 269 -11.77 -13.80 15.79
C GLN A 269 -12.33 -14.77 16.84
N MET A 270 -11.78 -16.00 16.95
CA MET A 270 -12.20 -16.94 18.00
C MET A 270 -11.96 -16.39 19.41
N CYS A 271 -10.87 -15.63 19.62
CA CYS A 271 -10.65 -14.95 20.90
C CYS A 271 -11.82 -14.02 21.23
N GLY A 272 -12.44 -13.41 20.22
CA GLY A 272 -13.63 -12.57 20.38
C GLY A 272 -14.90 -13.32 20.69
N GLU A 273 -15.04 -14.58 20.29
CA GLU A 273 -16.20 -15.41 20.66
C GLU A 273 -16.07 -15.88 22.12
N GLN A 274 -14.86 -16.27 22.54
CA GLN A 274 -14.58 -16.71 23.91
C GLN A 274 -14.58 -15.56 24.92
N LEU A 275 -14.12 -14.37 24.50
CA LEU A 275 -14.02 -13.16 25.33
C LEU A 275 -15.00 -12.07 24.86
N GLY A 276 -16.11 -12.48 24.26
CA GLY A 276 -17.09 -11.57 23.67
C GLY A 276 -17.71 -10.61 24.67
N GLU A 277 -17.86 -11.01 25.92
CA GLU A 277 -18.38 -10.17 27.01
C GLU A 277 -17.45 -8.97 27.28
N VAL A 278 -16.14 -9.22 27.39
CA VAL A 278 -15.12 -8.19 27.59
C VAL A 278 -15.09 -7.21 26.43
N MET A 279 -15.09 -7.74 25.20
CA MET A 279 -15.12 -6.89 24.01
C MET A 279 -16.40 -6.05 23.92
N SER A 280 -17.55 -6.64 24.28
CA SER A 280 -18.83 -5.94 24.27
C SER A 280 -18.85 -4.79 25.29
N LEU A 281 -18.22 -4.98 26.45
CA LEU A 281 -18.06 -3.93 27.45
C LEU A 281 -17.20 -2.78 26.91
N VAL A 282 -16.00 -3.09 26.40
CA VAL A 282 -15.08 -2.09 25.82
C VAL A 282 -15.79 -1.28 24.73
N ILE A 283 -16.46 -1.96 23.79
CA ILE A 283 -17.18 -1.29 22.69
C ILE A 283 -18.30 -0.40 23.24
N ARG A 284 -19.05 -0.85 24.26
CA ARG A 284 -20.14 -0.07 24.87
C ARG A 284 -19.63 1.22 25.49
N VAL A 285 -18.55 1.13 26.26
CA VAL A 285 -17.92 2.29 26.94
C VAL A 285 -17.32 3.25 25.90
N VAL A 286 -16.56 2.73 24.93
CA VAL A 286 -15.99 3.53 23.83
C VAL A 286 -17.09 4.25 23.06
N ASN A 287 -18.18 3.57 22.72
CA ASN A 287 -19.30 4.20 22.02
C ASN A 287 -19.98 5.27 22.87
N PHE A 288 -20.14 5.07 24.18
CA PHE A 288 -20.68 6.09 25.06
C PHE A 288 -19.83 7.38 25.09
N ILE A 289 -18.50 7.22 25.09
CA ILE A 289 -17.56 8.35 25.12
C ILE A 289 -17.45 9.01 23.73
N VAL A 290 -17.13 8.24 22.70
CA VAL A 290 -16.70 8.77 21.39
C VAL A 290 -17.88 9.05 20.45
N ALA A 291 -18.99 8.32 20.54
CA ALA A 291 -20.10 8.50 19.59
C ALA A 291 -20.88 9.81 19.81
N ARG A 292 -20.72 10.47 20.97
CA ARG A 292 -21.33 11.77 21.27
C ARG A 292 -20.25 12.84 21.29
N ALA A 293 -20.31 13.80 20.36
CA ALA A 293 -19.30 14.86 20.22
C ALA A 293 -19.00 15.60 21.52
N LEU A 294 -20.02 15.88 22.35
CA LEU A 294 -19.82 16.51 23.65
C LEU A 294 -19.02 15.63 24.63
N ASN A 295 -19.31 14.33 24.69
CA ASN A 295 -18.59 13.42 25.57
C ASN A 295 -17.15 13.23 25.10
N ASP A 296 -16.93 13.11 23.79
CA ASP A 296 -15.60 13.00 23.18
C ASP A 296 -14.74 14.24 23.50
N HIS A 297 -15.29 15.44 23.33
CA HIS A 297 -14.60 16.68 23.68
C HIS A 297 -14.27 16.76 25.17
N GLN A 298 -15.24 16.45 26.05
CA GLN A 298 -15.02 16.50 27.50
C GLN A 298 -14.00 15.45 27.97
N PHE A 299 -14.00 14.27 27.37
CA PHE A 299 -13.00 13.24 27.68
C PHE A 299 -11.61 13.66 27.21
N LYS A 300 -11.47 14.26 26.02
CA LYS A 300 -10.19 14.82 25.56
C LYS A 300 -9.67 15.92 26.48
N THR A 301 -10.54 16.81 26.95
CA THR A 301 -10.15 17.81 27.96
C THR A 301 -9.65 17.17 29.25
N LEU A 302 -10.31 16.10 29.71
CA LEU A 302 -9.84 15.34 30.89
C LEU A 302 -8.44 14.75 30.65
N LEU A 303 -8.19 14.15 29.47
CA LEU A 303 -6.87 13.61 29.12
C LEU A 303 -5.78 14.70 29.11
N ASP A 304 -6.09 15.87 28.56
CA ASP A 304 -5.17 17.02 28.54
C ASP A 304 -4.87 17.52 29.97
N GLU A 305 -5.88 17.56 30.84
CA GLU A 305 -5.75 17.99 32.24
C GLU A 305 -4.84 17.08 33.08
N VAL A 306 -4.90 15.76 32.84
CA VAL A 306 -4.03 14.79 33.54
C VAL A 306 -2.66 14.61 32.86
N GLY A 307 -2.40 15.32 31.76
CA GLY A 307 -1.15 15.25 31.01
C GLY A 307 -0.95 13.92 30.28
N ASN A 308 -2.05 13.27 29.89
CA ASN A 308 -2.00 12.02 29.14
C ASN A 308 -1.72 12.30 27.66
N ASN A 309 -0.71 11.64 27.08
CA ASN A 309 -0.24 11.89 25.71
C ASN A 309 -1.13 11.29 24.61
N TYR A 310 -2.18 10.54 24.97
CA TYR A 310 -3.09 9.94 23.99
C TYR A 310 -4.13 10.98 23.49
N PRO A 311 -4.38 11.09 22.17
CA PRO A 311 -5.27 12.11 21.60
C PRO A 311 -6.79 11.82 21.80
N GLY A 312 -7.13 10.82 22.62
CA GLY A 312 -8.50 10.30 22.80
C GLY A 312 -8.65 8.83 22.41
N LEU A 313 -9.86 8.28 22.63
CA LEU A 313 -10.20 6.90 22.26
C LEU A 313 -10.55 6.79 20.77
N LEU A 314 -10.29 5.62 20.19
CA LEU A 314 -10.62 5.32 18.80
C LEU A 314 -12.05 4.79 18.69
N LEU A 315 -12.88 5.41 17.85
CA LEU A 315 -14.21 4.86 17.53
C LEU A 315 -14.03 3.50 16.84
N HIS A 316 -14.74 2.49 17.33
CA HIS A 316 -14.76 1.19 16.69
C HIS A 316 -15.49 1.28 15.33
N SER A 317 -14.77 1.04 14.24
CA SER A 317 -15.38 0.64 12.97
C SER A 317 -15.36 -0.89 12.88
N ASN A 318 -16.37 -1.51 12.28
CA ASN A 318 -16.55 -2.98 12.19
C ASN A 318 -15.49 -3.69 11.30
N VAL A 319 -14.30 -3.13 11.15
CA VAL A 319 -13.37 -3.52 10.10
C VAL A 319 -12.19 -4.26 10.73
N ARG A 320 -12.27 -5.59 10.71
CA ARG A 320 -11.22 -6.58 11.04
C ARG A 320 -10.83 -6.69 12.52
N TRP A 321 -10.83 -7.91 13.07
CA TRP A 321 -10.57 -8.18 14.50
C TRP A 321 -9.28 -7.51 15.03
N LEU A 322 -8.19 -7.50 14.25
CA LEU A 322 -6.93 -6.90 14.67
C LEU A 322 -6.98 -5.37 14.82
N SER A 323 -7.92 -4.68 14.15
CA SER A 323 -8.13 -3.25 14.40
C SER A 323 -8.69 -3.00 15.80
N LYS A 324 -9.41 -3.98 16.36
CA LYS A 324 -9.89 -3.94 17.75
C LYS A 324 -8.75 -4.01 18.76
N GLY A 325 -7.59 -4.58 18.40
CA GLY A 325 -6.40 -4.56 19.25
C GLY A 325 -5.92 -3.15 19.59
N LYS A 326 -5.98 -2.22 18.63
CA LYS A 326 -5.66 -0.80 18.90
C LYS A 326 -6.68 -0.13 19.82
N VAL A 327 -7.96 -0.47 19.67
CA VAL A 327 -9.01 0.03 20.58
C VAL A 327 -8.76 -0.49 22.00
N LEU A 328 -8.42 -1.77 22.15
CA LEU A 328 -8.06 -2.37 23.44
C LEU A 328 -6.83 -1.72 24.08
N SER A 329 -5.77 -1.48 23.32
CA SER A 329 -4.55 -0.87 23.87
C SER A 329 -4.79 0.58 24.33
N TYR A 330 -5.57 1.36 23.57
CA TYR A 330 -5.96 2.73 23.95
C TYR A 330 -6.88 2.73 25.16
N PHE A 331 -7.83 1.78 25.22
CA PHE A 331 -8.71 1.62 26.36
C PHE A 331 -7.93 1.27 27.64
N ALA A 332 -6.96 0.36 27.55
CA ALA A 332 -6.10 -0.02 28.67
C ALA A 332 -5.24 1.15 29.16
N ALA A 333 -4.69 1.93 28.22
CA ALA A 333 -3.85 3.09 28.54
C ALA A 333 -4.60 4.25 29.20
N CYS A 334 -5.91 4.35 28.96
CA CYS A 334 -6.77 5.40 29.53
C CYS A 334 -7.75 4.87 30.59
N LEU A 335 -7.54 3.65 31.13
CA LEU A 335 -8.56 2.99 31.96
C LEU A 335 -8.91 3.79 33.22
N SER A 336 -7.92 4.41 33.87
CA SER A 336 -8.11 5.30 35.02
C SER A 336 -8.98 6.51 34.69
N GLU A 337 -8.69 7.18 33.57
CA GLU A 337 -9.40 8.36 33.12
C GLU A 337 -10.81 8.01 32.64
N ILE A 338 -10.99 6.82 32.05
CA ILE A 338 -12.29 6.27 31.71
C ILE A 338 -13.14 6.09 32.97
N TRP A 339 -12.60 5.51 34.05
CA TRP A 339 -13.31 5.41 35.32
C TRP A 339 -13.73 6.78 35.85
N THR A 340 -12.79 7.72 35.96
CA THR A 340 -13.08 9.09 36.43
C THR A 340 -14.15 9.75 35.57
N PHE A 341 -14.09 9.60 34.24
CA PHE A 341 -15.08 10.17 33.35
C PHE A 341 -16.47 9.55 33.53
N LEU A 342 -16.55 8.22 33.69
CA LEU A 342 -17.82 7.52 33.92
C LEU A 342 -18.45 7.93 35.26
N GLU A 343 -17.65 8.11 36.31
CA GLU A 343 -18.10 8.64 37.61
C GLU A 343 -18.67 10.06 37.47
N ILE A 344 -17.97 10.97 36.77
CA ILE A 344 -18.46 12.34 36.49
C ILE A 344 -19.81 12.30 35.76
N LYS A 345 -20.01 11.31 34.88
CA LYS A 345 -21.25 11.11 34.12
C LYS A 345 -22.33 10.34 34.87
N ASN A 346 -22.06 9.87 36.09
CA ASN A 346 -22.93 8.97 36.85
C ASN A 346 -23.35 7.74 36.03
N VAL A 347 -22.42 7.18 35.26
CA VAL A 347 -22.62 5.93 34.51
C VAL A 347 -21.83 4.84 35.21
N ASP A 348 -22.55 3.86 35.75
CA ASP A 348 -21.94 2.74 36.44
C ASP A 348 -21.69 1.56 35.49
N HIS A 349 -20.51 0.98 35.61
CA HIS A 349 -20.06 -0.22 34.90
C HIS A 349 -19.35 -1.14 35.90
N PRO A 350 -20.09 -1.91 36.71
CA PRO A 350 -19.51 -2.82 37.70
C PRO A 350 -18.62 -3.89 37.06
N GLU A 351 -18.80 -4.16 35.77
CA GLU A 351 -17.93 -5.06 35.02
C GLU A 351 -16.49 -4.56 34.88
N LEU A 352 -16.27 -3.24 35.03
CA LEU A 352 -14.94 -2.66 35.00
C LEU A 352 -14.23 -2.73 36.35
N THR A 353 -14.92 -2.98 37.46
CA THR A 353 -14.30 -3.13 38.79
C THR A 353 -14.08 -4.59 39.19
N ASP A 354 -14.63 -5.52 38.39
CA ASP A 354 -14.49 -6.96 38.55
C ASP A 354 -13.09 -7.43 38.14
N THR A 355 -12.32 -7.92 39.12
CA THR A 355 -10.94 -8.37 38.93
C THR A 355 -10.83 -9.51 37.91
N GLU A 356 -11.78 -10.44 37.87
CA GLU A 356 -11.72 -11.57 36.93
C GLU A 356 -11.92 -11.09 35.48
N ARG A 357 -12.81 -10.11 35.28
CA ARG A 357 -13.03 -9.49 33.96
C ARG A 357 -11.84 -8.64 33.53
N LEU A 358 -11.22 -7.93 34.45
CA LEU A 358 -10.03 -7.14 34.17
C LEU A 358 -8.82 -8.03 33.82
N LEU A 359 -8.65 -9.20 34.46
CA LEU A 359 -7.65 -10.19 34.01
C LEU A 359 -7.88 -10.61 32.56
N LYS A 360 -9.12 -10.97 32.20
CA LYS A 360 -9.47 -11.34 30.82
C LYS A 360 -9.24 -10.19 29.84
N PHE A 361 -9.53 -8.95 30.26
CA PHE A 361 -9.27 -7.75 29.48
C PHE A 361 -7.78 -7.55 29.20
N TYR A 362 -6.93 -7.55 30.22
CA TYR A 362 -5.50 -7.34 30.03
C TYR A 362 -4.83 -8.50 29.28
N TYR A 363 -5.26 -9.75 29.50
CA TYR A 363 -4.88 -10.88 28.64
C TYR A 363 -5.20 -10.62 27.17
N LEU A 364 -6.40 -10.10 26.88
CA LEU A 364 -6.83 -9.83 25.52
C LEU A 364 -6.04 -8.69 24.88
N VAL A 365 -5.67 -7.65 25.64
CA VAL A 365 -4.79 -6.57 25.20
C VAL A 365 -3.46 -7.14 24.73
N ASP A 366 -2.77 -7.90 25.59
CA ASP A 366 -1.46 -8.50 25.28
C ASP A 366 -1.56 -9.51 24.11
N MET A 367 -2.56 -10.39 24.11
CA MET A 367 -2.73 -11.41 23.06
C MET A 367 -3.03 -10.79 21.69
N THR A 368 -3.88 -9.75 21.64
CA THR A 368 -4.17 -9.06 20.37
C THR A 368 -2.98 -8.28 19.85
N GLU A 369 -2.10 -7.79 20.74
CA GLU A 369 -0.83 -7.21 20.33
C GLU A 369 0.10 -8.26 19.69
N HIS A 370 0.25 -9.44 20.30
CA HIS A 370 1.03 -10.54 19.72
C HIS A 370 0.52 -11.00 18.35
N LEU A 371 -0.81 -11.12 18.20
CA LEU A 371 -1.45 -11.46 16.92
C LEU A 371 -1.23 -10.35 15.88
N ASN A 372 -1.34 -9.08 16.27
CA ASN A 372 -1.08 -7.96 15.38
C ASN A 372 0.40 -7.91 14.92
N GLN A 373 1.36 -8.23 15.80
CA GLN A 373 2.76 -8.35 15.43
C GLN A 373 2.99 -9.45 14.37
N LEU A 374 2.35 -10.61 14.53
CA LEU A 374 2.39 -11.68 13.52
C LEU A 374 1.77 -11.21 12.21
N ASN A 375 0.59 -10.59 12.25
CA ASN A 375 -0.11 -10.13 11.06
C ASN A 375 0.73 -9.11 10.27
N VAL A 376 1.31 -8.11 10.93
CA VAL A 376 2.20 -7.12 10.30
C VAL A 376 3.41 -7.80 9.66
N LYS A 377 4.00 -8.82 10.31
CA LYS A 377 5.13 -9.58 9.75
C LYS A 377 4.76 -10.34 8.47
N MET A 378 3.51 -10.76 8.32
CA MET A 378 3.01 -11.48 7.15
C MET A 378 2.48 -10.57 6.04
N GLN A 379 2.24 -9.29 6.35
CA GLN A 379 1.87 -8.27 5.36
C GLN A 379 3.09 -7.76 4.60
N GLY A 380 2.84 -7.19 3.42
CA GLY A 380 3.88 -6.64 2.54
C GLY A 380 4.08 -7.47 1.27
N THR A 381 4.69 -6.83 0.27
CA THR A 381 5.06 -7.45 -1.01
C THR A 381 6.36 -8.25 -0.86
N GLY A 382 6.57 -9.25 -1.73
CA GLY A 382 7.78 -10.06 -1.73
C GLY A 382 7.82 -11.18 -0.68
N ASN A 383 6.81 -11.29 0.19
CA ASN A 383 6.68 -12.44 1.08
C ASN A 383 6.47 -13.73 0.28
N THR A 384 7.34 -14.70 0.51
CA THR A 384 7.26 -16.04 -0.09
C THR A 384 6.34 -16.93 0.74
N VAL A 385 5.78 -17.97 0.14
CA VAL A 385 4.97 -18.96 0.87
C VAL A 385 5.74 -19.58 2.04
N SER A 386 7.06 -19.78 1.88
CA SER A 386 7.93 -20.31 2.93
C SER A 386 8.14 -19.33 4.09
N SER A 387 8.35 -18.03 3.82
CA SER A 387 8.54 -17.04 4.89
C SER A 387 7.26 -16.85 5.71
N LEU A 388 6.10 -16.87 5.04
CA LEU A 388 4.79 -16.82 5.67
C LEU A 388 4.55 -18.05 6.56
N GLN A 389 4.80 -19.26 6.05
CA GLN A 389 4.69 -20.48 6.83
C GLN A 389 5.58 -20.44 8.09
N GLN A 390 6.84 -20.03 7.94
CA GLN A 390 7.77 -19.94 9.06
C GLN A 390 7.31 -18.91 10.11
N ALA A 391 6.71 -17.80 9.70
CA ALA A 391 6.15 -16.82 10.62
C ALA A 391 5.03 -17.43 11.48
N VAL A 392 4.10 -18.16 10.86
CA VAL A 392 3.00 -18.83 11.55
C VAL A 392 3.50 -19.94 12.47
N PHE A 393 4.34 -20.85 12.00
CA PHE A 393 4.85 -21.95 12.84
C PHE A 393 5.74 -21.44 13.97
N GLY A 394 6.48 -20.35 13.74
CA GLY A 394 7.17 -19.63 14.81
C GLY A 394 6.22 -19.07 15.85
N PHE A 395 5.03 -18.63 15.45
CA PHE A 395 4.00 -18.15 16.38
C PHE A 395 3.28 -19.28 17.12
N GLU A 396 3.04 -20.44 16.48
CA GLU A 396 2.54 -21.64 17.18
C GLU A 396 3.45 -22.03 18.35
N ASN A 397 4.78 -22.02 18.12
CA ASN A 397 5.75 -22.28 19.18
C ASN A 397 5.71 -21.21 20.29
N LYS A 398 5.42 -19.94 19.93
CA LYS A 398 5.20 -18.89 20.93
C LYS A 398 3.94 -19.13 21.74
N LEU A 399 2.84 -19.56 21.13
CA LEU A 399 1.61 -19.89 21.85
C LEU A 399 1.84 -21.04 22.84
N GLU A 400 2.61 -22.07 22.46
CA GLU A 400 3.02 -23.13 23.39
C GLU A 400 3.81 -22.58 24.58
N LEU A 401 4.74 -21.65 24.34
CA LEU A 401 5.48 -20.96 25.40
C LEU A 401 4.57 -20.10 26.28
N PHE A 402 3.60 -19.41 25.68
CA PHE A 402 2.64 -18.54 26.37
C PHE A 402 1.75 -19.33 27.32
N ILE A 403 1.30 -20.53 26.93
CA ILE A 403 0.53 -21.43 27.80
C ILE A 403 1.34 -21.72 29.09
N VAL A 404 2.60 -22.13 28.95
CA VAL A 404 3.48 -22.42 30.09
C VAL A 404 3.75 -21.16 30.93
N ASP A 405 3.92 -20.00 30.29
CA ASP A 405 4.15 -18.73 30.99
C ASP A 405 2.94 -18.29 31.83
N ILE A 406 1.72 -18.51 31.33
CA ILE A 406 0.46 -18.26 32.04
C ILE A 406 0.27 -19.26 33.18
N GLU A 407 0.47 -20.56 32.94
CA GLU A 407 0.32 -21.62 33.95
C GLU A 407 1.30 -21.45 35.11
N THR A 408 2.53 -21.02 34.83
CA THR A 408 3.52 -20.71 35.88
C THR A 408 3.25 -19.39 36.60
N GLY A 409 2.32 -18.57 36.09
CA GLY A 409 1.94 -17.27 36.66
C GLY A 409 3.04 -16.20 36.59
N ARG A 410 4.12 -16.43 35.83
CA ARG A 410 5.24 -15.49 35.65
C ARG A 410 4.89 -14.34 34.70
N LEU A 411 4.05 -14.62 33.69
CA LEU A 411 3.51 -13.62 32.77
C LEU A 411 4.62 -12.76 32.13
N LEU A 412 5.73 -13.37 31.73
CA LEU A 412 6.86 -12.68 31.10
C LEU A 412 6.48 -12.08 29.74
N HIS A 413 5.54 -12.70 29.03
CA HIS A 413 5.08 -12.27 27.71
C HIS A 413 3.73 -11.53 27.74
N PHE A 414 3.16 -11.32 28.92
CA PHE A 414 1.88 -10.65 29.13
C PHE A 414 2.10 -9.47 30.09
N GLU A 415 2.75 -8.42 29.59
CA GLU A 415 3.22 -7.30 30.41
C GLU A 415 2.06 -6.57 31.08
N LYS A 416 0.98 -6.27 30.35
CA LYS A 416 -0.17 -5.56 30.91
C LYS A 416 -0.95 -6.40 31.90
N LEU A 417 -1.09 -7.70 31.62
CA LEU A 417 -1.69 -8.63 32.57
C LEU A 417 -0.85 -8.76 33.85
N ARG A 418 0.48 -8.81 33.71
CA ARG A 418 1.40 -8.88 34.85
C ARG A 418 1.34 -7.62 35.71
N GLU A 419 1.43 -6.44 35.09
CA GLU A 419 1.33 -5.15 35.78
C GLU A 419 0.04 -5.06 36.61
N PHE A 420 -1.10 -5.46 36.02
CA PHE A 420 -2.38 -5.47 36.71
C PHE A 420 -2.41 -6.48 37.88
N LYS A 421 -1.98 -7.72 37.64
CA LYS A 421 -1.92 -8.76 38.68
C LYS A 421 -1.04 -8.34 39.86
N ASP A 422 0.12 -7.75 39.58
CA ASP A 422 1.07 -7.30 40.59
C ASP A 422 0.49 -6.12 41.40
N ALA A 423 -0.21 -5.19 40.76
CA ALA A 423 -0.91 -4.09 41.43
C ALA A 423 -2.04 -4.58 42.35
N CYS A 424 -2.82 -5.58 41.91
CA CYS A 424 -3.85 -6.21 42.75
C CYS A 424 -3.22 -6.97 43.93
N THR A 425 -2.16 -7.74 43.70
CA THR A 425 -1.43 -8.47 44.75
C THR A 425 -0.81 -7.53 45.79
N ALA A 426 -0.32 -6.37 45.36
CA ALA A 426 0.20 -5.34 46.27
C ALA A 426 -0.91 -4.72 47.14
N SER A 427 -2.14 -4.66 46.64
CA SER A 427 -3.31 -4.12 47.35
C SER A 427 -3.95 -5.16 48.28
N ASP A 428 -4.01 -6.42 47.86
CA ASP A 428 -4.50 -7.56 48.64
C ASP A 428 -3.62 -8.82 48.43
N PRO A 429 -2.66 -9.09 49.34
CA PRO A 429 -1.77 -10.25 49.23
C PRO A 429 -2.47 -11.62 49.36
N ALA A 430 -3.70 -11.67 49.89
CA ALA A 430 -4.47 -12.90 50.02
C ALA A 430 -5.27 -13.23 48.74
N GLN A 431 -5.34 -12.29 47.79
CA GLN A 431 -6.06 -12.47 46.55
C GLN A 431 -5.39 -13.54 45.67
N HIS A 432 -6.13 -14.60 45.35
CA HIS A 432 -5.69 -15.64 44.45
C HIS A 432 -6.27 -15.41 43.05
N PHE A 433 -5.41 -15.48 42.03
CA PHE A 433 -5.79 -15.32 40.63
C PHE A 433 -5.76 -16.68 39.94
N ASP A 434 -6.92 -17.14 39.47
CA ASP A 434 -7.00 -18.31 38.61
C ASP A 434 -6.66 -17.93 37.16
N LEU A 435 -5.49 -18.36 36.70
CA LEU A 435 -5.00 -18.13 35.34
C LEU A 435 -5.27 -19.33 34.41
N GLN A 436 -5.85 -20.43 34.92
CA GLN A 436 -6.06 -21.66 34.16
C GLN A 436 -7.00 -21.43 32.98
N GLN A 437 -8.00 -20.56 33.15
CA GLN A 437 -8.91 -20.19 32.07
C GLN A 437 -8.19 -19.45 30.92
N LEU A 438 -7.23 -18.57 31.24
CA LEU A 438 -6.45 -17.83 30.24
C LEU A 438 -5.51 -18.75 29.45
N ALA A 439 -4.91 -19.74 30.13
CA ALA A 439 -4.15 -20.79 29.49
C ALA A 439 -5.03 -21.63 28.55
N GLY A 440 -6.27 -21.94 28.97
CA GLY A 440 -7.28 -22.59 28.15
C GLY A 440 -7.58 -21.83 26.86
N PHE A 441 -7.85 -20.52 26.95
CA PHE A 441 -8.05 -19.67 25.76
C PHE A 441 -6.85 -19.67 24.81
N THR A 442 -5.62 -19.67 25.35
CA THR A 442 -4.39 -19.73 24.55
C THR A 442 -4.25 -21.10 23.86
N SER A 443 -4.62 -22.18 24.55
CA SER A 443 -4.62 -23.54 24.00
C SER A 443 -5.64 -23.69 22.86
N ASP A 444 -6.84 -23.13 23.01
CA ASP A 444 -7.86 -23.14 21.96
C ASP A 444 -7.40 -22.36 20.72
N LEU A 445 -6.74 -21.21 20.93
CA LEU A 445 -6.12 -20.45 19.86
C LEU A 445 -5.04 -21.26 19.14
N LEU A 446 -4.14 -21.92 19.88
CA LEU A 446 -3.12 -22.80 19.30
C LEU A 446 -3.73 -23.93 18.46
N GLN A 447 -4.79 -24.56 18.96
CA GLN A 447 -5.47 -25.63 18.22
C GLN A 447 -6.13 -25.10 16.94
N SER A 448 -6.68 -23.88 16.98
CA SER A 448 -7.21 -23.19 15.80
C SER A 448 -6.12 -22.96 14.75
N PHE A 449 -4.96 -22.46 15.17
CA PHE A 449 -3.79 -22.29 14.30
C PHE A 449 -3.39 -23.64 13.67
N LYS A 450 -3.16 -24.67 14.50
CA LYS A 450 -2.77 -26.01 14.01
C LYS A 450 -3.75 -26.58 12.99
N THR A 451 -5.04 -26.32 13.16
CA THR A 451 -6.10 -26.80 12.27
C THR A 451 -6.16 -26.00 10.97
N ARG A 452 -6.17 -24.66 11.04
CA ARG A 452 -6.32 -23.79 9.85
C ARG A 452 -5.09 -23.84 8.95
N PHE A 453 -3.90 -23.82 9.54
CA PHE A 453 -2.64 -23.86 8.80
C PHE A 453 -2.18 -25.29 8.44
N GLY A 454 -3.09 -26.28 8.56
CA GLY A 454 -2.82 -27.68 8.19
C GLY A 454 -2.42 -27.84 6.72
N GLU A 455 -3.07 -27.11 5.81
CA GLU A 455 -2.73 -27.10 4.37
C GLU A 455 -1.27 -26.67 4.13
N PHE A 456 -0.83 -25.59 4.78
CA PHE A 456 0.58 -25.18 4.70
C PHE A 456 1.50 -26.26 5.26
N ARG A 457 1.10 -26.95 6.34
CA ARG A 457 1.89 -28.03 6.95
C ARG A 457 2.08 -29.21 6.00
N GLU A 458 1.03 -29.61 5.27
CA GLU A 458 1.10 -30.66 4.25
C GLU A 458 2.11 -30.33 3.14
N HIS A 459 2.24 -29.06 2.80
CA HIS A 459 3.20 -28.57 1.79
C HIS A 459 4.58 -28.22 2.34
N THR A 460 4.87 -28.46 3.62
CA THR A 460 6.20 -28.21 4.23
C THR A 460 7.36 -28.82 3.45
N PRO A 461 7.31 -30.08 2.96
CA PRO A 461 8.44 -30.64 2.23
C PRO A 461 8.74 -29.86 0.93
N LEU A 462 7.70 -29.41 0.23
CA LEU A 462 7.82 -28.55 -0.96
C LEU A 462 8.48 -27.21 -0.64
N PHE A 463 8.08 -26.55 0.46
CA PHE A 463 8.63 -25.24 0.81
C PHE A 463 10.06 -25.33 1.36
N LYS A 464 10.35 -26.39 2.14
CA LYS A 464 11.70 -26.66 2.64
C LYS A 464 12.71 -26.89 1.53
N PHE A 465 12.28 -27.30 0.34
CA PHE A 465 13.17 -27.50 -0.80
C PHE A 465 14.06 -26.28 -1.11
N ILE A 466 13.53 -25.05 -0.99
CA ILE A 466 14.30 -23.82 -1.24
C ILE A 466 15.48 -23.69 -0.27
N THR A 467 15.30 -24.15 0.97
CA THR A 467 16.24 -23.90 2.07
C THR A 467 17.11 -25.12 2.41
N HIS A 468 16.57 -26.33 2.22
CA HIS A 468 17.18 -27.62 2.58
C HIS A 468 16.91 -28.67 1.49
N PRO A 469 17.41 -28.46 0.25
CA PRO A 469 17.11 -29.35 -0.89
C PRO A 469 17.57 -30.81 -0.67
N HIS A 470 18.59 -31.01 0.18
CA HIS A 470 19.13 -32.33 0.52
C HIS A 470 18.21 -33.17 1.44
N GLU A 471 17.32 -32.53 2.20
CA GLU A 471 16.42 -33.20 3.16
C GLU A 471 15.14 -33.75 2.50
N CYS A 472 14.85 -33.37 1.25
CA CYS A 472 13.58 -33.68 0.58
C CYS A 472 13.52 -35.10 -0.02
N GLY A 473 14.62 -35.87 0.05
CA GLY A 473 14.75 -37.18 -0.61
C GLY A 473 14.20 -38.40 0.15
N GLN A 474 13.55 -38.23 1.30
CA GLN A 474 13.18 -39.37 2.18
C GLN A 474 11.70 -39.47 2.63
N SER A 475 10.73 -38.76 2.03
CA SER A 475 9.33 -38.78 2.53
C SER A 475 8.27 -39.41 1.61
N ARG A 476 7.69 -40.51 2.14
CA ARG A 476 6.40 -41.25 1.93
C ARG A 476 5.67 -41.26 0.56
N PRO A 477 5.05 -42.42 0.18
CA PRO A 477 4.40 -42.66 -1.12
C PRO A 477 2.97 -42.09 -1.31
N GLU A 478 2.44 -41.25 -0.42
CA GLU A 478 1.04 -40.76 -0.48
C GLU A 478 0.91 -39.27 -0.80
N LEU A 479 1.75 -38.74 -1.70
CA LEU A 479 1.76 -37.31 -2.05
C LEU A 479 1.34 -37.11 -3.52
N HIS A 480 0.33 -36.25 -3.72
CA HIS A 480 -0.46 -36.02 -4.94
C HIS A 480 0.37 -35.71 -6.22
N LEU A 481 -0.23 -35.85 -7.41
CA LEU A 481 0.35 -35.76 -8.78
C LEU A 481 1.40 -34.65 -9.05
N TRP A 482 1.37 -33.52 -8.34
CA TRP A 482 2.40 -32.46 -8.46
C TRP A 482 3.73 -32.84 -7.79
N TYR A 483 3.67 -33.55 -6.66
CA TYR A 483 4.85 -34.26 -6.15
C TYR A 483 5.31 -35.25 -7.19
N GLU A 484 4.45 -36.00 -7.88
CA GLU A 484 4.94 -36.86 -8.96
C GLU A 484 5.60 -36.10 -10.11
N LEU A 485 5.18 -34.89 -10.50
CA LEU A 485 5.87 -34.12 -11.55
C LEU A 485 7.23 -33.57 -11.09
N ILE A 486 7.31 -33.05 -9.87
CA ILE A 486 8.55 -32.53 -9.26
C ILE A 486 9.50 -33.68 -8.88
N VAL A 487 8.94 -34.78 -8.37
CA VAL A 487 9.65 -36.01 -7.97
C VAL A 487 9.96 -36.91 -9.18
N LYS A 488 9.19 -36.93 -10.27
CA LYS A 488 9.59 -37.56 -11.55
C LYS A 488 10.71 -36.75 -12.21
N SER A 489 10.67 -35.42 -12.11
CA SER A 489 11.80 -34.56 -12.49
C SER A 489 13.03 -34.80 -11.61
N TRP A 490 12.85 -35.27 -10.38
CA TRP A 490 13.90 -35.66 -9.41
C TRP A 490 14.39 -37.11 -9.56
N ASN A 491 13.54 -38.05 -9.96
CA ASN A 491 13.88 -39.48 -10.04
C ASN A 491 14.24 -39.92 -11.47
N GLY A 492 14.12 -39.04 -12.46
CA GLY A 492 14.69 -39.25 -13.78
C GLY A 492 16.16 -38.85 -13.77
N PRO A 493 17.12 -39.80 -13.76
CA PRO A 493 18.52 -39.44 -13.92
C PRO A 493 18.75 -38.81 -15.30
N PRO A 494 19.50 -37.69 -15.38
CA PRO A 494 20.16 -36.98 -14.27
C PRO A 494 19.34 -35.79 -13.72
N VAL A 495 19.22 -35.68 -12.38
CA VAL A 495 18.84 -34.42 -11.72
C VAL A 495 19.93 -33.40 -12.00
N THR A 496 19.60 -32.33 -12.71
CA THR A 496 20.54 -31.26 -13.03
C THR A 496 20.25 -30.02 -12.18
N TYR A 497 21.24 -29.11 -12.07
CA TYR A 497 21.06 -27.78 -11.46
C TYR A 497 19.84 -27.04 -12.03
N HIS A 498 19.53 -27.28 -13.31
CA HIS A 498 18.38 -26.72 -14.02
C HIS A 498 17.03 -27.18 -13.44
N THR A 499 16.92 -28.44 -13.02
CA THR A 499 15.72 -28.96 -12.35
C THR A 499 15.50 -28.27 -11.01
N LEU A 500 16.57 -28.08 -10.22
CA LEU A 500 16.49 -27.37 -8.93
C LEU A 500 16.05 -25.91 -9.13
N GLN A 501 16.59 -25.25 -10.16
CA GLN A 501 16.25 -23.87 -10.50
C GLN A 501 14.76 -23.74 -10.85
N HIS A 502 14.21 -24.64 -11.67
CA HIS A 502 12.80 -24.62 -12.06
C HIS A 502 11.84 -24.78 -10.87
N VAL A 503 12.10 -25.74 -10.00
CA VAL A 503 11.29 -25.98 -8.80
C VAL A 503 11.38 -24.79 -7.85
N SER A 504 12.57 -24.19 -7.71
CA SER A 504 12.76 -23.01 -6.86
C SER A 504 11.98 -21.82 -7.39
N ILE A 505 12.04 -21.55 -8.71
CA ILE A 505 11.26 -20.48 -9.35
C ILE A 505 9.76 -20.73 -9.14
N ALA A 506 9.29 -21.96 -9.37
CA ALA A 506 7.90 -22.32 -9.14
C ALA A 506 7.47 -22.00 -7.69
N VAL A 507 8.16 -22.50 -6.67
CA VAL A 507 7.80 -22.25 -5.26
C VAL A 507 7.88 -20.76 -4.90
N LEU A 508 8.87 -20.02 -5.42
CA LEU A 508 8.99 -18.57 -5.19
C LEU A 508 7.83 -17.77 -5.81
N THR A 509 7.29 -18.23 -6.94
CA THR A 509 6.13 -17.57 -7.57
C THR A 509 4.81 -17.81 -6.84
N MET A 510 4.72 -18.78 -5.92
CA MET A 510 3.47 -19.05 -5.19
C MET A 510 3.11 -17.91 -4.24
N PHE A 511 1.82 -17.57 -4.20
CA PHE A 511 1.26 -16.69 -3.18
C PHE A 511 0.80 -17.50 -1.96
N GLY A 512 1.14 -17.02 -0.77
CA GLY A 512 0.52 -17.49 0.48
C GLY A 512 -0.52 -16.50 1.04
N SER A 513 -0.72 -15.36 0.39
CA SER A 513 -1.59 -14.29 0.87
C SER A 513 -2.23 -13.53 -0.29
N THR A 514 -3.46 -13.04 -0.10
CA THR A 514 -4.15 -12.10 -0.98
C THR A 514 -3.88 -10.63 -0.62
N TYR A 515 -2.88 -10.33 0.22
CA TYR A 515 -2.50 -8.97 0.62
C TYR A 515 -2.37 -8.00 -0.57
N ALA A 516 -1.77 -8.43 -1.68
CA ALA A 516 -1.63 -7.61 -2.88
C ALA A 516 -3.00 -7.23 -3.49
N CYS A 517 -3.99 -8.11 -3.40
CA CYS A 517 -5.37 -7.81 -3.77
C CYS A 517 -5.99 -6.80 -2.81
N GLU A 518 -5.78 -6.93 -1.51
CA GLU A 518 -6.27 -5.95 -0.52
C GLU A 518 -5.67 -4.55 -0.74
N GLN A 519 -4.37 -4.46 -1.05
CA GLN A 519 -3.73 -3.20 -1.43
C GLN A 519 -4.36 -2.63 -2.69
N SER A 520 -4.61 -3.48 -3.70
CA SER A 520 -5.35 -3.09 -4.90
C SER A 520 -6.71 -2.48 -4.55
N PHE A 521 -7.50 -3.10 -3.67
CA PHE A 521 -8.79 -2.54 -3.25
C PHE A 521 -8.67 -1.23 -2.45
N SER A 522 -7.64 -1.09 -1.62
CA SER A 522 -7.38 0.18 -0.91
C SER A 522 -7.09 1.32 -1.89
N HIS A 523 -6.22 1.08 -2.88
CA HIS A 523 -5.95 2.05 -3.94
C HIS A 523 -7.18 2.33 -4.80
N LEU A 524 -7.99 1.30 -5.08
CA LEU A 524 -9.25 1.44 -5.79
C LEU A 524 -10.19 2.41 -5.06
N ASN A 525 -10.33 2.29 -3.74
CA ASN A 525 -11.18 3.19 -2.95
C ASN A 525 -10.65 4.63 -2.89
N ASN A 526 -9.34 4.84 -3.06
CA ASN A 526 -8.77 6.19 -3.19
C ASN A 526 -9.06 6.80 -4.57
N ILE A 527 -9.18 5.98 -5.61
CA ILE A 527 -9.47 6.39 -6.98
C ILE A 527 -10.98 6.60 -7.17
N LYS A 528 -11.80 5.65 -6.71
CA LYS A 528 -13.27 5.74 -6.67
C LYS A 528 -13.72 6.42 -5.39
N THR A 529 -13.86 7.75 -5.42
CA THR A 529 -14.42 8.49 -4.29
C THR A 529 -15.95 8.57 -4.37
N ASN A 530 -16.61 8.80 -3.23
CA ASN A 530 -18.06 9.06 -3.16
C ASN A 530 -18.48 10.35 -3.88
N LEU A 531 -17.51 11.20 -4.25
CA LEU A 531 -17.69 12.45 -4.95
C LEU A 531 -17.50 12.22 -6.46
N ARG A 532 -18.54 11.62 -7.06
CA ARG A 532 -18.83 11.55 -8.51
C ARG A 532 -17.70 11.95 -9.49
N SER A 533 -16.87 11.00 -9.87
CA SER A 533 -16.50 10.78 -11.28
C SER A 533 -16.59 9.28 -11.57
N ARG A 534 -17.51 8.88 -12.46
CA ARG A 534 -17.73 7.47 -12.80
C ARG A 534 -16.65 7.07 -13.82
N LEU A 535 -15.48 6.65 -13.33
CA LEU A 535 -14.45 6.08 -14.20
C LEU A 535 -15.03 4.86 -14.93
N MET A 536 -14.79 4.77 -16.25
CA MET A 536 -15.11 3.57 -17.02
C MET A 536 -14.23 2.40 -16.54
N ASP A 537 -14.74 1.18 -16.63
CA ASP A 537 -14.05 -0.04 -16.15
C ASP A 537 -12.63 -0.17 -16.74
N GLU A 538 -12.44 0.21 -18.00
CA GLU A 538 -11.13 0.18 -18.70
C GLU A 538 -10.15 1.23 -18.15
N SER A 539 -10.61 2.47 -17.93
CA SER A 539 -9.79 3.54 -17.34
C SER A 539 -9.40 3.20 -15.89
N LEU A 540 -10.32 2.61 -15.13
CA LEU A 540 -10.06 2.15 -13.78
C LEU A 540 -8.96 1.08 -13.75
N ASN A 541 -9.10 0.05 -14.59
CA ASN A 541 -8.11 -1.01 -14.70
C ASN A 541 -6.73 -0.46 -15.08
N THR A 542 -6.70 0.53 -15.97
CA THR A 542 -5.46 1.20 -16.38
C THR A 542 -4.81 1.97 -15.24
N CYS A 543 -5.58 2.76 -14.48
CA CYS A 543 -5.07 3.47 -13.29
C CYS A 543 -4.54 2.49 -12.23
N MET A 544 -5.26 1.40 -12.00
CA MET A 544 -4.86 0.35 -11.06
C MET A 544 -3.53 -0.29 -11.44
N LYS A 545 -3.35 -0.63 -12.72
CA LYS A 545 -2.09 -1.19 -13.24
C LYS A 545 -0.91 -0.25 -13.01
N LEU A 546 -1.06 1.02 -13.33
CA LEU A 546 0.02 2.01 -13.18
C LEU A 546 0.40 2.28 -11.74
N ASN A 547 -0.57 2.21 -10.84
CA ASN A 547 -0.33 2.47 -9.43
C ASN A 547 0.37 1.27 -8.74
N LEU A 548 0.05 0.05 -9.19
CA LEU A 548 0.55 -1.18 -8.60
C LEU A 548 1.78 -1.75 -9.31
N THR A 549 2.13 -1.24 -10.48
CA THR A 549 3.21 -1.82 -11.27
C THR A 549 4.59 -1.58 -10.66
N MET A 550 5.43 -2.61 -10.66
CA MET A 550 6.84 -2.49 -10.30
C MET A 550 7.71 -2.06 -11.48
N TYR A 551 7.14 -1.92 -12.68
CA TYR A 551 7.86 -1.43 -13.85
C TYR A 551 8.02 0.09 -13.75
N GLN A 552 9.27 0.55 -13.74
CA GLN A 552 9.58 1.95 -13.98
C GLN A 552 9.52 2.18 -15.50
N PRO A 553 8.71 3.12 -15.99
CA PRO A 553 8.69 3.43 -17.41
C PRO A 553 10.07 3.95 -17.82
N ASP A 554 10.75 3.26 -18.74
CA ASP A 554 11.93 3.84 -19.39
C ASP A 554 11.47 4.87 -20.41
N TYR A 555 11.21 6.08 -19.92
CA TYR A 555 10.77 7.21 -20.73
C TYR A 555 11.72 7.48 -21.92
N LYS A 556 13.02 7.16 -21.80
CA LYS A 556 14.00 7.34 -22.87
C LYS A 556 13.90 6.25 -23.93
N ALA A 557 13.71 4.98 -23.54
CA ALA A 557 13.49 3.89 -24.49
C ALA A 557 12.14 4.01 -25.21
N ILE A 558 11.06 4.33 -24.49
CA ILE A 558 9.74 4.60 -25.05
C ILE A 558 9.82 5.78 -26.03
N SER A 559 10.53 6.85 -25.66
CA SER A 559 10.75 7.99 -26.56
C SER A 559 11.55 7.64 -27.84
N LYS A 560 12.39 6.60 -27.81
CA LYS A 560 13.24 6.17 -28.94
C LYS A 560 12.52 5.22 -29.91
N THR A 561 11.64 4.35 -29.41
CA THR A 561 10.80 3.46 -30.25
C THR A 561 9.68 4.22 -30.97
N MET A 562 9.34 5.42 -30.49
CA MET A 562 8.40 6.33 -31.13
C MET A 562 9.10 7.15 -32.23
N GLN A 563 8.94 6.73 -33.50
CA GLN A 563 9.58 7.34 -34.68
C GLN A 563 9.62 8.88 -34.65
N HIS A 564 10.83 9.44 -34.66
CA HIS A 564 11.07 10.82 -35.05
C HIS A 564 10.98 10.93 -36.57
N GLN A 565 9.80 11.21 -37.11
CA GLN A 565 9.74 11.78 -38.46
C GLN A 565 10.24 13.22 -38.39
N LYS A 566 11.49 13.44 -38.84
CA LYS A 566 11.98 14.77 -39.18
C LYS A 566 11.08 15.30 -40.30
N SER A 567 10.33 16.38 -40.06
CA SER A 567 9.70 17.08 -41.18
C SER A 567 10.82 17.72 -42.00
N HIS A 568 10.78 17.50 -43.31
CA HIS A 568 11.56 18.26 -44.28
C HIS A 568 11.08 19.71 -44.35
#